data_AF-A0AAV5J1Z5-F1
#
_entry.id   AF-A0AAV5J1Z5-F1
#
_cell.length_a   1.000
_cell.length_b   1.000
_cell.length_c   1.000
_cell.angle_alpha   90.00
_cell.angle_beta   90.00
_cell.angle_gamma   90.00
#
_symmetry.space_group_name_H-M   'P 1'
#
loop_
_entity.id
_entity.type
_entity.pdbx_description
1 polymer ?
#
loop_
_entity_poly.entity_id
_entity_poly.type
_entity_poly.pdbx_seq_one_letter_code
_entity_poly.pdbx_strand_id
1 'polypeptide(L)'
;MMRIQLPCGSFHEISTVGSEVEALKEEEAAIRDKFIGLMFGFNAKIRKLQEAMACYFQEEETVSIEAEVDRNVDDVSKALEETLSHIVSQIAKEEEEYLSEQNIQKKVQLDLVNVERKVSLMEAIMQETKALEDLTRYPSFQNSSLITSEMEKSCTFLSEELKKKCICPNCHLDNLRELGGILKGNEAN
;
A
#
# COMPACT_ATOMS: atom_id res chain seq x y z
N MET A 1 -39.48 -51.33 45.79
CA MET A 1 -39.75 -50.00 45.19
C MET A 1 -38.53 -49.63 44.36
N MET A 2 -38.54 -49.94 43.06
CA MET A 2 -37.39 -49.73 42.18
C MET A 2 -37.37 -48.26 41.75
N ARG A 3 -36.34 -47.51 42.15
CA ARG A 3 -36.10 -46.15 41.62
C ARG A 3 -35.45 -46.29 40.25
N ILE A 4 -36.17 -45.85 39.22
CA ILE A 4 -35.61 -45.70 37.88
C ILE A 4 -34.71 -44.45 37.93
N GLN A 5 -33.39 -44.66 37.92
CA GLN A 5 -32.41 -43.60 37.80
C GLN A 5 -32.32 -43.22 36.31
N LEU A 6 -32.80 -42.04 35.93
CA LEU A 6 -32.59 -41.50 34.58
C LEU A 6 -31.09 -41.19 34.37
N PRO A 7 -30.51 -41.52 33.20
CA PRO A 7 -29.08 -41.32 32.96
C PRO A 7 -28.73 -39.83 32.92
N CYS A 8 -27.76 -39.41 33.74
CA CYS A 8 -27.34 -38.01 33.92
C CYS A 8 -26.81 -37.31 32.65
N GLY A 9 -26.67 -38.00 31.51
CA GLY A 9 -26.27 -37.40 30.23
C GLY A 9 -27.37 -36.54 29.58
N SER A 10 -28.65 -36.89 29.79
CA SER A 10 -29.75 -36.20 29.11
C SER A 10 -30.04 -34.80 29.65
N PHE A 11 -29.76 -34.52 30.93
CA PHE A 11 -30.13 -33.24 31.55
C PHE A 11 -29.22 -32.08 31.13
N HIS A 12 -27.92 -32.35 30.96
CA HIS A 12 -26.98 -31.33 30.49
C HIS A 12 -27.29 -30.96 29.04
N GLU A 13 -27.53 -31.96 28.18
CA GLU A 13 -27.94 -31.75 26.79
C GLU A 13 -29.26 -30.98 26.69
N ILE A 14 -30.27 -31.33 27.50
CA ILE A 14 -31.56 -30.59 27.55
C ILE A 14 -31.34 -29.14 28.01
N SER A 15 -30.44 -28.90 28.97
CA SER A 15 -30.13 -27.54 29.45
C SER A 15 -29.40 -26.71 28.40
N THR A 16 -28.49 -27.33 27.64
CA THR A 16 -27.76 -26.68 26.54
C THR A 16 -28.70 -26.32 25.41
N VAL A 17 -29.50 -27.28 24.94
CA VAL A 17 -30.52 -27.05 23.90
C VAL A 17 -31.54 -26.01 24.36
N GLY A 18 -31.92 -26.00 25.65
CA GLY A 18 -32.81 -24.98 26.20
C GLY A 18 -32.23 -23.56 26.12
N SER A 19 -30.93 -23.42 26.40
CA SER A 19 -30.22 -22.13 26.29
C SER A 19 -30.11 -21.65 24.84
N GLU A 20 -29.84 -22.58 23.92
CA GLU A 20 -29.78 -22.30 22.47
C GLU A 20 -31.14 -21.85 21.92
N VAL A 21 -32.23 -22.49 22.34
CA VAL A 21 -33.59 -22.12 21.92
C VAL A 21 -33.97 -20.73 22.43
N GLU A 22 -33.62 -20.38 23.67
CA GLU A 22 -33.93 -19.04 24.18
C GLU A 22 -33.11 -17.97 23.45
N ALA A 23 -31.82 -18.23 23.16
CA ALA A 23 -30.99 -17.34 22.36
C ALA A 23 -31.57 -17.12 20.94
N LEU A 24 -32.02 -18.20 20.28
CA LEU A 24 -32.67 -18.10 18.96
C LEU A 24 -33.97 -17.30 19.01
N LYS A 25 -34.73 -17.41 20.09
CA LYS A 25 -35.99 -16.68 20.28
C LYS A 25 -35.76 -15.18 20.49
N GLU A 26 -34.71 -14.80 21.21
CA GLU A 26 -34.28 -13.40 21.34
C GLU A 26 -33.80 -12.83 19.99
N GLU A 27 -33.03 -13.61 19.23
CA GLU A 27 -32.57 -13.23 17.88
C GLU A 27 -33.74 -13.07 16.90
N GLU A 28 -34.69 -14.02 16.90
CA GLU A 28 -35.90 -13.96 16.08
C GLU A 28 -36.74 -12.71 16.41
N ALA A 29 -36.91 -12.40 17.69
CA ALA A 29 -37.61 -11.19 18.13
C ALA A 29 -36.92 -9.93 17.61
N ALA A 30 -35.60 -9.84 17.71
CA ALA A 30 -34.83 -8.70 17.20
C ALA A 30 -34.93 -8.54 15.67
N ILE A 31 -34.86 -9.66 14.92
CA ILE A 31 -35.00 -9.65 13.46
C ILE A 31 -36.42 -9.21 13.06
N ARG A 32 -37.44 -9.72 13.75
CA ARG A 32 -38.84 -9.36 13.50
C ARG A 32 -39.08 -7.88 13.74
N ASP A 33 -38.57 -7.33 14.84
CA ASP A 33 -38.71 -5.90 15.15
C ASP A 33 -37.97 -5.03 14.14
N LYS A 34 -36.80 -5.46 13.69
CA LYS A 34 -36.06 -4.80 12.61
C LYS A 34 -36.85 -4.79 11.29
N PHE A 35 -37.45 -5.92 10.92
CA PHE A 35 -38.29 -6.02 9.73
C PHE A 35 -39.52 -5.09 9.82
N ILE A 36 -40.21 -5.10 10.96
CA ILE A 36 -41.35 -4.21 11.23
C ILE A 36 -40.94 -2.75 11.10
N GLY A 37 -39.80 -2.36 11.67
CA GLY A 37 -39.24 -1.01 11.55
C GLY A 37 -38.97 -0.61 10.10
N LEU A 38 -38.39 -1.50 9.30
CA LEU A 38 -38.16 -1.28 7.87
C LEU A 38 -39.48 -1.10 7.12
N MET A 39 -40.48 -1.93 7.39
CA MET A 39 -41.81 -1.82 6.77
C MET A 39 -42.51 -0.52 7.12
N PHE A 40 -42.44 -0.07 8.38
CA PHE A 40 -42.95 1.25 8.77
C PHE A 40 -42.22 2.39 8.04
N GLY A 41 -40.89 2.29 7.91
CA GLY A 41 -40.09 3.25 7.15
C GLY A 41 -40.49 3.32 5.67
N PHE A 42 -40.69 2.17 5.03
CA PHE A 42 -41.17 2.12 3.64
C PHE A 42 -42.58 2.70 3.51
N ASN A 43 -43.51 2.34 4.39
CA ASN A 43 -44.86 2.90 4.38
C ASN A 43 -44.87 4.42 4.57
N ALA A 44 -43.98 4.96 5.42
CA ALA A 44 -43.83 6.40 5.57
C ALA A 44 -43.32 7.08 4.29
N LYS A 45 -42.37 6.46 3.58
CA LYS A 45 -41.88 6.96 2.29
C LYS A 45 -42.96 6.94 1.21
N ILE A 46 -43.77 5.88 1.14
CA ILE A 46 -44.89 5.76 0.21
C ILE A 46 -45.89 6.90 0.43
N ARG A 47 -46.28 7.16 1.69
CA ARG A 47 -47.21 8.26 2.01
C ARG A 47 -46.65 9.62 1.61
N LYS A 48 -45.37 9.90 1.93
CA LYS A 48 -44.73 11.16 1.53
C LYS A 48 -44.70 11.35 0.02
N LEU A 49 -44.46 10.28 -0.74
CA LEU A 49 -44.48 10.33 -2.20
C LEU A 49 -45.91 10.61 -2.71
N GLN A 50 -46.91 9.95 -2.14
CA GLN A 50 -48.31 10.18 -2.48
C GLN A 50 -48.76 11.61 -2.16
N GLU A 51 -48.37 12.14 -1.00
CA GLU A 51 -48.61 13.52 -0.58
C GLU A 51 -47.94 14.52 -1.53
N ALA A 52 -46.66 14.30 -1.88
CA ALA A 52 -45.93 15.16 -2.81
C ALA A 52 -46.59 15.19 -4.21
N MET A 53 -47.04 14.03 -4.71
CA MET A 53 -47.79 13.97 -5.96
C MET A 53 -49.15 14.69 -5.85
N ALA A 54 -49.87 14.54 -4.74
CA ALA A 54 -51.16 15.21 -4.56
C ALA A 54 -51.01 16.75 -4.51
N CYS A 55 -49.96 17.26 -3.86
CA CYS A 55 -49.64 18.69 -3.87
C CYS A 55 -49.29 19.18 -5.28
N TYR A 56 -48.50 18.41 -6.04
CA TYR A 56 -48.14 18.75 -7.42
C TYR A 56 -49.37 18.93 -8.32
N PHE A 57 -50.41 18.11 -8.17
CA PHE A 57 -51.66 18.23 -8.93
C PHE A 57 -52.64 19.28 -8.38
N GLN A 58 -52.60 19.61 -7.08
CA GLN A 58 -53.43 20.69 -6.51
C GLN A 58 -52.92 22.11 -6.81
N GLU A 59 -51.62 22.26 -7.02
CA GLU A 59 -51.04 23.55 -7.47
C GLU A 59 -51.51 23.91 -8.90
N GLU A 60 -51.86 22.92 -9.73
CA GLU A 60 -52.45 23.16 -11.06
C GLU A 60 -53.98 23.43 -11.02
N GLU A 61 -54.71 22.91 -10.03
CA GLU A 61 -56.19 23.02 -9.96
C GLU A 61 -56.70 24.20 -9.10
N THR A 62 -55.84 24.86 -8.32
CA THR A 62 -56.24 26.01 -7.46
C THR A 62 -56.04 27.39 -8.11
N VAL A 63 -55.77 27.47 -9.41
CA VAL A 63 -56.08 28.70 -10.18
C VAL A 63 -57.56 28.63 -10.55
N SER A 64 -58.42 28.88 -9.55
CA SER A 64 -59.79 29.28 -9.78
C SER A 64 -59.75 30.52 -10.67
N ILE A 65 -60.17 30.31 -11.91
CA ILE A 65 -60.47 31.29 -12.93
C ILE A 65 -61.56 32.20 -12.35
N GLU A 66 -61.17 33.27 -11.66
CA GLU A 66 -62.05 34.41 -11.39
C GLU A 66 -61.19 35.68 -11.22
N ALA A 67 -61.32 36.57 -12.21
CA ALA A 67 -60.74 37.91 -12.37
C ALA A 67 -59.37 38.02 -13.09
N GLU A 68 -59.44 38.56 -14.32
CA GLU A 68 -58.37 39.16 -15.15
C GLU A 68 -57.36 38.22 -15.85
N VAL A 69 -57.84 37.37 -16.76
CA VAL A 69 -56.99 36.75 -17.79
C VAL A 69 -57.14 37.54 -19.09
N ASP A 70 -56.15 38.38 -19.42
CA ASP A 70 -55.77 38.60 -20.83
C ASP A 70 -54.38 39.23 -21.06
N ARG A 71 -53.50 39.42 -20.06
CA ARG A 71 -52.22 40.13 -20.31
C ARG A 71 -50.92 39.58 -19.70
N ASN A 72 -50.89 38.40 -19.07
CA ASN A 72 -49.67 37.95 -18.36
C ASN A 72 -49.23 36.49 -18.61
N VAL A 73 -49.95 35.68 -19.39
CA VAL A 73 -49.57 34.26 -19.60
C VAL A 73 -48.36 34.12 -20.53
N ASP A 74 -48.29 34.93 -21.59
CA ASP A 74 -47.17 34.93 -22.54
C ASP A 74 -45.85 35.40 -21.89
N ASP A 75 -45.90 36.41 -21.03
CA ASP A 75 -44.71 36.93 -20.33
C ASP A 75 -44.15 35.93 -19.31
N VAL A 76 -45.03 35.22 -18.59
CA VAL A 76 -44.64 34.14 -17.67
C VAL A 76 -44.05 32.94 -18.43
N SER A 77 -44.67 32.56 -19.55
CA SER A 77 -44.16 31.48 -20.41
C SER A 77 -42.77 31.81 -20.94
N LYS A 78 -42.56 33.04 -21.40
CA LYS A 78 -41.27 33.50 -21.91
C LYS A 78 -40.20 33.53 -20.82
N ALA A 79 -40.53 34.02 -19.62
CA ALA A 79 -39.59 34.02 -18.49
C ALA A 79 -39.18 32.60 -18.07
N LEU A 80 -40.11 31.65 -18.14
CA LEU A 80 -39.82 30.24 -17.87
C LEU A 80 -38.90 29.63 -18.94
N GLU A 81 -39.14 29.93 -20.22
CA GLU A 81 -38.32 29.47 -21.34
C GLU A 81 -36.88 30.03 -21.26
N GLU A 82 -36.73 31.31 -20.89
CA GLU A 82 -35.44 31.94 -20.64
C GLU A 82 -34.70 31.27 -19.46
N THR A 83 -35.43 30.96 -18.38
CA THR A 83 -34.87 30.28 -17.20
C THR A 83 -34.43 28.86 -17.54
N LEU A 84 -35.25 28.10 -18.27
CA LEU A 84 -34.90 26.75 -18.73
C LEU A 84 -33.69 26.77 -19.66
N SER A 85 -33.63 27.71 -20.60
CA SER A 85 -32.48 27.89 -21.49
C SER A 85 -31.21 28.21 -20.70
N HIS A 86 -31.31 29.03 -19.66
CA HIS A 86 -30.21 29.35 -18.79
C HIS A 86 -29.72 28.13 -17.99
N ILE A 87 -30.63 27.34 -17.43
CA ILE A 87 -30.30 26.11 -16.69
C ILE A 87 -29.63 25.09 -17.62
N VAL A 88 -30.17 24.87 -18.82
CA VAL A 88 -29.59 23.94 -19.81
C VAL A 88 -28.17 24.37 -20.19
N SER A 89 -27.95 25.68 -20.38
CA SER A 89 -26.61 26.22 -20.67
C SER A 89 -25.62 26.01 -19.51
N GLN A 90 -26.07 26.21 -18.26
CA GLN A 90 -25.24 25.93 -17.09
C GLN A 90 -24.90 24.44 -16.96
N ILE A 91 -25.88 23.55 -17.15
CA ILE A 91 -25.67 22.11 -17.13
C ILE A 91 -24.63 21.70 -18.17
N ALA A 92 -24.76 22.18 -19.41
CA ALA A 92 -23.80 21.85 -20.48
C ALA A 92 -22.37 22.30 -20.14
N LYS A 93 -22.21 23.48 -19.55
CA LYS A 93 -20.91 24.00 -19.11
C LYS A 93 -20.30 23.14 -17.99
N GLU A 94 -21.11 22.78 -17.00
CA GLU A 94 -20.65 21.97 -15.87
C GLU A 94 -20.34 20.52 -16.28
N GLU A 95 -21.09 19.96 -17.24
CA GLU A 95 -20.78 18.66 -17.85
C GLU A 95 -19.44 18.67 -18.60
N GLU A 96 -19.15 19.73 -19.36
CA GLU A 96 -17.86 19.90 -20.04
C GLU A 96 -16.71 20.02 -19.03
N GLU A 97 -16.87 20.84 -18.01
CA GLU A 97 -15.90 20.99 -16.93
C GLU A 97 -15.65 19.66 -16.21
N TYR A 98 -16.70 18.91 -15.89
CA TYR A 98 -16.62 17.59 -15.27
C TYR A 98 -15.83 16.59 -16.12
N LEU A 99 -16.08 16.54 -17.43
CA LEU A 99 -15.34 15.68 -18.35
C LEU A 99 -13.86 16.08 -18.44
N SER A 100 -13.57 17.38 -18.42
CA SER A 100 -12.21 17.89 -18.42
C SER A 100 -11.46 17.48 -17.14
N GLU A 101 -12.12 17.56 -15.98
CA GLU A 101 -11.57 17.18 -14.69
C GLU A 101 -11.33 15.67 -14.60
N GLN A 102 -12.23 14.84 -15.14
CA GLN A 102 -12.00 13.39 -15.25
C GLN A 102 -10.73 13.06 -16.04
N ASN A 103 -10.44 13.82 -17.10
CA ASN A 103 -9.23 13.60 -17.89
C ASN A 103 -7.97 13.98 -17.10
N ILE A 104 -8.00 15.11 -16.40
CA ILE A 104 -6.93 15.54 -15.50
C ILE A 104 -6.71 14.48 -14.40
N GLN A 105 -7.78 14.00 -13.77
CA GLN A 105 -7.72 12.96 -12.75
C GLN A 105 -7.03 11.69 -13.26
N LYS A 106 -7.39 11.20 -14.46
CA LYS A 106 -6.75 10.03 -15.09
C LYS A 106 -5.25 10.26 -15.31
N LYS A 107 -4.87 11.45 -15.75
CA LYS A 107 -3.46 11.82 -15.95
C LYS A 107 -2.70 11.85 -14.63
N VAL A 108 -3.26 12.47 -13.60
CA VAL A 108 -2.67 12.55 -12.25
C VAL A 108 -2.49 11.15 -11.64
N GLN A 109 -3.46 10.25 -11.81
CA GLN A 109 -3.34 8.86 -11.36
C GLN A 109 -2.18 8.13 -12.05
N LEU A 110 -2.02 8.31 -13.36
CA LEU A 110 -0.91 7.72 -14.09
C LEU A 110 0.44 8.28 -13.62
N ASP A 111 0.52 9.60 -13.41
CA ASP A 111 1.72 10.26 -12.90
C ASP A 111 2.07 9.78 -11.49
N LEU A 112 1.07 9.60 -10.62
CA LEU A 112 1.27 9.05 -9.27
C LEU A 112 1.89 7.65 -9.32
N VAL A 113 1.33 6.73 -10.11
CA VAL A 113 1.88 5.38 -10.27
C VAL A 113 3.32 5.42 -10.80
N ASN A 114 3.63 6.34 -11.71
CA ASN A 114 4.97 6.50 -12.24
C ASN A 114 5.95 7.02 -11.17
N VAL A 115 5.53 7.98 -10.34
CA VAL A 115 6.33 8.50 -9.23
C VAL A 115 6.56 7.42 -8.17
N GLU A 116 5.54 6.67 -7.78
CA GLU A 116 5.66 5.56 -6.83
C GLU A 116 6.70 4.54 -7.30
N ARG A 117 6.64 4.13 -8.59
CA ARG A 117 7.64 3.22 -9.17
C ARG A 117 9.06 3.80 -9.12
N LYS A 118 9.21 5.10 -9.41
CA LYS A 118 10.52 5.77 -9.35
C LYS A 118 11.06 5.84 -7.93
N VAL A 119 10.21 6.10 -6.94
CA VAL A 119 10.59 6.10 -5.52
C VAL A 119 11.05 4.70 -5.10
N SER A 120 10.27 3.65 -5.40
CA SER A 120 10.67 2.26 -5.09
C SER A 120 12.00 1.88 -5.74
N LEU A 121 12.23 2.29 -7.00
CA LEU A 121 13.52 2.07 -7.66
C LEU A 121 14.66 2.82 -6.97
N MET A 122 14.43 4.08 -6.57
CA MET A 122 15.43 4.89 -5.89
C MET A 122 15.79 4.32 -4.52
N GLU A 123 14.80 3.80 -3.78
CA GLU A 123 15.02 3.09 -2.52
C GLU A 123 15.89 1.83 -2.71
N ALA A 124 15.62 1.02 -3.74
CA ALA A 124 16.43 -0.15 -4.05
C ALA A 124 17.87 0.24 -4.42
N ILE A 125 18.05 1.27 -5.26
CA ILE A 125 19.38 1.79 -5.61
C ILE A 125 20.13 2.27 -4.36
N MET A 126 19.44 2.98 -3.45
CA MET A 126 20.04 3.48 -2.22
C MET A 126 20.50 2.34 -1.30
N GLN A 127 19.70 1.27 -1.18
CA GLN A 127 20.07 0.09 -0.41
C GLN A 127 21.29 -0.62 -1.00
N GLU A 128 21.32 -0.86 -2.31
CA GLU A 128 22.44 -1.48 -3.01
C GLU A 128 23.71 -0.62 -2.93
N THR A 129 23.58 0.69 -3.10
CA THR A 129 24.70 1.63 -2.99
C THR A 129 25.29 1.59 -1.57
N LYS A 130 24.44 1.57 -0.54
CA LYS A 130 24.88 1.43 0.84
C LYS A 130 25.58 0.09 1.09
N ALA A 131 25.05 -1.01 0.56
CA ALA A 131 25.68 -2.32 0.67
C ALA A 131 27.07 -2.34 0.01
N LEU A 132 27.21 -1.70 -1.15
CA LEU A 132 28.50 -1.55 -1.84
C LEU A 132 29.49 -0.69 -1.06
N GLU A 133 29.04 0.43 -0.48
CA GLU A 133 29.85 1.25 0.41
C GLU A 133 30.33 0.47 1.65
N ASP A 134 29.45 -0.32 2.26
CA ASP A 134 29.78 -1.13 3.43
C ASP A 134 30.80 -2.24 3.08
N LEU A 135 30.68 -2.87 1.90
CA LEU A 135 31.66 -3.83 1.37
C LEU A 135 33.02 -3.18 1.09
N THR A 136 33.04 -1.99 0.50
CA THR A 136 34.29 -1.26 0.19
C THR A 136 34.93 -0.63 1.43
N ARG A 137 34.14 -0.38 2.49
CA ARG A 137 34.61 0.05 3.82
C ARG A 137 35.23 -1.09 4.64
N TYR A 138 34.92 -2.35 4.31
CA TYR A 138 35.61 -3.54 4.86
C TYR A 138 37.09 -3.51 4.45
N PRO A 139 38.06 -3.91 5.29
CA PRO A 139 39.32 -3.21 5.36
C PRO A 139 40.32 -3.69 4.31
N SER A 140 40.14 -3.22 3.09
CA SER A 140 41.15 -3.23 2.03
C SER A 140 42.48 -2.62 2.50
N PHE A 141 42.42 -1.62 3.40
CA PHE A 141 43.61 -1.03 4.02
C PHE A 141 44.27 -1.89 5.12
N GLN A 142 43.49 -2.62 5.93
CA GLN A 142 44.05 -3.41 7.03
C GLN A 142 44.57 -4.76 6.55
N ASN A 143 43.87 -5.39 5.58
CA ASN A 143 44.35 -6.61 4.93
C ASN A 143 45.58 -6.31 4.07
N SER A 144 45.62 -5.19 3.34
CA SER A 144 46.84 -4.83 2.60
C SER A 144 48.02 -4.56 3.52
N SER A 145 47.84 -3.85 4.64
CA SER A 145 48.92 -3.62 5.61
C SER A 145 49.39 -4.90 6.31
N LEU A 146 48.47 -5.80 6.66
CA LEU A 146 48.79 -7.08 7.28
C LEU A 146 49.54 -8.01 6.31
N ILE A 147 49.08 -8.09 5.06
CA ILE A 147 49.74 -8.88 3.99
C ILE A 147 51.14 -8.34 3.71
N THR A 148 51.33 -7.01 3.63
CA THR A 148 52.67 -6.43 3.44
C THR A 148 53.59 -6.73 4.62
N SER A 149 53.08 -6.65 5.86
CA SER A 149 53.82 -6.97 7.08
C SER A 149 54.23 -8.45 7.17
N GLU A 150 53.33 -9.38 6.84
CA GLU A 150 53.65 -10.82 6.82
C GLU A 150 54.66 -11.16 5.71
N MET A 151 54.54 -10.52 4.56
CA MET A 151 55.47 -10.70 3.46
C MET A 151 56.85 -10.15 3.80
N GLU A 152 56.94 -8.97 4.42
CA GLU A 152 58.21 -8.40 4.91
C GLU A 152 58.89 -9.30 5.95
N LYS A 153 58.14 -9.83 6.92
CA LYS A 153 58.66 -10.79 7.91
C LYS A 153 59.19 -12.07 7.26
N SER A 154 58.50 -12.56 6.23
CA SER A 154 58.93 -13.75 5.49
C SER A 154 60.22 -13.50 4.72
N CYS A 155 60.34 -12.33 4.08
CA CYS A 155 61.56 -11.92 3.37
C CYS A 155 62.75 -11.76 4.31
N THR A 156 62.57 -11.14 5.48
CA THR A 156 63.66 -10.99 6.45
C THR A 156 64.12 -12.35 6.98
N PHE A 157 63.19 -13.22 7.38
CA PHE A 157 63.48 -14.58 7.83
C PHE A 157 64.25 -15.39 6.78
N LEU A 158 63.76 -15.41 5.53
CA LEU A 158 64.44 -16.12 4.44
C LEU A 158 65.83 -15.54 4.17
N SER A 159 66.01 -14.22 4.26
CA SER A 159 67.32 -13.59 4.09
C SER A 159 68.31 -14.03 5.18
N GLU A 160 67.86 -14.14 6.43
CA GLU A 160 68.69 -14.57 7.54
C GLU A 160 69.05 -16.06 7.44
N GLU A 161 68.08 -16.88 7.05
CA GLU A 161 68.28 -18.32 6.87
C GLU A 161 69.23 -18.62 5.70
N LEU A 162 69.10 -17.87 4.59
CA LEU A 162 70.04 -17.93 3.48
C LEU A 162 71.44 -17.50 3.90
N LYS A 163 71.58 -16.39 4.63
CA LYS A 163 72.88 -15.94 5.16
C LYS A 163 73.55 -17.01 6.02
N LYS A 164 72.81 -17.66 6.92
CA LYS A 164 73.34 -18.76 7.75
C LYS A 164 73.84 -19.93 6.90
N LYS A 165 73.10 -20.27 5.83
CA LYS A 165 73.47 -21.37 4.92
C LYS A 165 74.61 -21.03 3.95
N CYS A 166 74.91 -19.74 3.76
CA CYS A 166 76.01 -19.29 2.90
C CYS A 166 77.38 -19.30 3.60
N ILE A 167 77.42 -19.53 4.91
CA ILE A 167 78.68 -19.70 5.64
C ILE A 167 79.19 -21.12 5.40
N CYS A 168 80.38 -21.24 4.81
CA CYS A 168 81.01 -22.54 4.62
C CYS A 168 81.34 -23.18 5.98
N PRO A 169 80.85 -24.38 6.30
CA PRO A 169 81.12 -25.02 7.59
C PRO A 169 82.58 -25.40 7.79
N ASN A 170 83.39 -25.43 6.71
CA ASN A 170 84.77 -25.91 6.73
C ASN A 170 85.82 -24.78 6.82
N CYS A 171 85.53 -23.59 6.27
CA CYS A 171 86.44 -22.44 6.30
C CYS A 171 85.82 -21.16 6.88
N HIS A 172 84.54 -21.21 7.27
CA HIS A 172 83.76 -20.12 7.86
C HIS A 172 83.70 -18.82 7.04
N LEU A 173 84.10 -18.87 5.77
CA LEU A 173 83.96 -17.77 4.84
C LEU A 173 82.51 -17.67 4.34
N ASP A 174 82.06 -16.43 4.15
CA ASP A 174 80.73 -16.10 3.64
C ASP A 174 80.70 -16.13 2.11
N ASN A 175 80.04 -17.15 1.56
CA ASN A 175 79.90 -17.35 0.11
C ASN A 175 78.80 -16.48 -0.52
N LEU A 176 78.13 -15.61 0.26
CA LEU A 176 77.01 -14.79 -0.22
C LEU A 176 77.43 -13.84 -1.36
N ARG A 177 78.71 -13.42 -1.38
CA ARG A 177 79.25 -12.49 -2.39
C ARG A 177 79.45 -13.17 -3.76
N GLU A 178 79.90 -14.43 -3.81
CA GLU A 178 79.96 -15.21 -5.06
C GLU A 178 78.56 -15.55 -5.61
N LEU A 179 77.60 -15.90 -4.75
CA LEU A 179 76.22 -16.23 -5.16
C LEU A 179 75.47 -15.04 -5.77
N GLY A 180 75.70 -13.82 -5.26
CA GLY A 180 75.14 -12.59 -5.85
C GLY A 180 75.63 -12.30 -7.27
N GLY A 181 76.81 -12.81 -7.64
CA GLY A 181 77.34 -12.76 -9.01
C GLY A 181 76.73 -13.80 -9.95
N ILE A 182 76.39 -14.99 -9.44
CA ILE A 182 75.79 -16.09 -10.21
C ILE A 182 74.33 -15.80 -10.59
N LEU A 183 73.55 -15.19 -9.68
CA LEU A 183 72.14 -14.87 -9.92
C LEU A 183 71.94 -13.80 -11.02
N LYS A 184 72.87 -12.84 -11.14
CA LYS A 184 72.86 -11.84 -12.23
C LYS A 184 73.25 -12.41 -13.60
N GLY A 185 73.87 -13.59 -13.64
CA GLY A 185 74.30 -14.25 -14.88
C GLY A 185 73.16 -14.87 -15.70
N ASN A 186 71.97 -15.04 -15.12
CA ASN A 186 70.82 -15.68 -15.77
C ASN A 186 69.78 -14.68 -16.34
N GLU A 187 69.99 -13.36 -16.23
CA GLU A 187 69.13 -12.34 -16.86
C GLU A 187 69.64 -11.89 -18.25
N ALA A 188 70.69 -12.53 -18.76
CA ALA A 188 71.22 -12.29 -20.09
C ALA A 188 71.29 -13.59 -20.90
N ASN A 189 70.13 -14.15 -21.26
CA ASN A 189 69.96 -14.97 -22.47
C ASN A 189 68.50 -14.99 -22.92
#